data_AF-A0A0G0F347-F1
#
_entry.id   AF-A0A0G0F347-F1
#
_cell.length_a   1.000
_cell.length_b   1.000
_cell.length_c   1.000
_cell.angle_alpha   90.00
_cell.angle_beta   90.00
_cell.angle_gamma   90.00
#
_symmetry.space_group_name_H-M   'P 1'
#
loop_
_entity.id
_entity.type
_entity.pdbx_description
1 polymer ?
#
loop_
_entity_poly.entity_id
_entity_poly.type
_entity_poly.pdbx_seq_one_letter_code
_entity_poly.pdbx_strand_id
1 'polypeptide(L)' 'MKQDYFSANNIKYIDYKDLEILKKFINPNGKIISHKRTGVTAKNQRALTSAIKHARFLGLLPFVVK' A
#
# COMPACT_ATOMS: atom_id res chain seq x y z
N MET A 1 9.87 7.65 16.14
CA MET A 1 10.29 6.95 14.90
C MET A 1 9.05 6.25 14.35
N LYS A 2 8.56 6.58 13.15
CA LYS A 2 7.39 5.87 12.60
C LYS A 2 7.79 4.43 12.29
N GLN A 3 7.05 3.48 12.84
CA GLN A 3 7.31 2.06 12.70
C GLN A 3 6.68 1.55 11.39
N ASP A 4 7.41 0.72 10.65
CA ASP A 4 6.90 0.07 9.46
C ASP A 4 5.80 -0.93 9.85
N TYR A 5 4.57 -0.67 9.38
CA TYR A 5 3.40 -1.51 9.64
C TYR A 5 3.63 -2.99 9.28
N PHE A 6 4.27 -3.28 8.15
CA PHE A 6 4.45 -4.66 7.71
C PHE A 6 5.46 -5.40 8.58
N SER A 7 6.57 -4.73 8.91
CA SER A 7 7.58 -5.29 9.82
C SER A 7 7.04 -5.45 11.24
N ALA A 8 6.24 -4.51 11.73
CA ALA A 8 5.62 -4.58 13.07
C ALA A 8 4.66 -5.76 13.22
N ASN A 9 3.91 -6.08 12.15
CA ASN A 9 2.93 -7.16 12.14
C ASN A 9 3.50 -8.48 11.59
N ASN A 10 4.82 -8.57 11.38
CA ASN A 10 5.50 -9.74 10.80
C ASN A 10 4.92 -10.20 9.44
N ILE A 11 4.42 -9.25 8.64
CA ILE A 11 3.86 -9.51 7.32
C ILE A 11 5.01 -9.60 6.32
N LYS A 12 5.28 -10.80 5.81
CA LYS A 12 6.38 -11.07 4.86
C LYS A 12 5.99 -10.83 3.40
N TYR A 13 4.71 -10.97 3.08
CA TYR A 13 4.17 -10.84 1.73
C TYR A 13 2.99 -9.88 1.73
N ILE A 14 2.97 -8.98 0.75
CA ILE A 14 1.91 -7.97 0.58
C ILE A 14 1.10 -8.39 -0.65
N ASP A 15 -0.04 -9.05 -0.43
CA ASP A 15 -0.89 -9.52 -1.53
C ASP A 15 -1.73 -8.35 -2.08
N TYR A 16 -1.94 -8.34 -3.39
CA TYR A 16 -2.84 -7.38 -4.05
C TYR A 16 -4.32 -7.63 -3.68
N LYS A 17 -4.65 -8.82 -3.17
CA LYS A 17 -5.99 -9.21 -2.73
C LYS A 17 -6.36 -8.66 -1.35
N ASP A 18 -5.39 -8.21 -0.55
CA ASP A 18 -5.61 -7.69 0.80
C ASP A 18 -6.06 -6.21 0.79
N LEU A 19 -7.21 -5.94 0.18
CA LEU A 19 -7.69 -4.58 -0.10
C LEU A 19 -7.77 -3.69 1.15
N GLU A 20 -8.17 -4.27 2.29
CA GLU A 20 -8.26 -3.55 3.57
C GLU A 20 -6.92 -3.03 4.07
N ILE A 21 -5.83 -3.75 3.79
CA ILE A 21 -4.47 -3.29 4.11
C ILE A 21 -4.04 -2.24 3.09
N LEU A 22 -4.23 -2.51 1.79
CA LEU A 22 -3.81 -1.60 0.72
C LEU A 22 -4.48 -0.22 0.80
N LYS A 23 -5.76 -0.17 1.18
CA LYS A 23 -6.54 1.07 1.38
C LYS A 23 -5.89 2.01 2.38
N LYS A 24 -5.21 1.50 3.42
CA LYS A 24 -4.50 2.32 4.42
C LYS A 24 -3.33 3.12 3.83
N PHE A 25 -2.83 2.71 2.67
CA PHE A 25 -1.65 3.31 2.02
C PHE A 25 -1.98 4.11 0.76
N ILE A 26 -3.26 4.34 0.47
CA ILE A 26 -3.72 5.29 -0.54
C ILE A 26 -4.38 6.49 0.14
N ASN A 27 -4.27 7.66 -0.49
CA ASN A 27 -5.00 8.84 -0.03
C ASN A 27 -6.44 8.83 -0.57
N PRO A 28 -7.32 9.73 -0.08
CA PRO A 28 -8.71 9.81 -0.54
C PRO A 28 -8.85 9.96 -2.06
N ASN A 29 -7.90 10.63 -2.73
CA ASN A 29 -7.90 10.83 -4.18
C ASN A 29 -7.44 9.57 -4.95
N GLY A 30 -7.14 8.47 -4.27
CA GLY A 30 -6.66 7.24 -4.87
C GLY A 30 -5.17 7.25 -5.23
N LYS A 31 -4.35 8.20 -4.78
CA LYS A 31 -2.89 8.22 -4.99
C LYS A 31 -2.17 7.44 -3.88
N ILE A 32 -1.08 6.74 -4.23
CA ILE A 32 -0.25 6.02 -3.25
C ILE A 32 0.46 7.03 -2.33
N ILE A 33 0.39 6.81 -1.02
CA ILE A 33 1.05 7.66 -0.04
C ILE A 33 2.56 7.38 -0.05
N SER A 34 3.36 8.45 -0.02
CA SER A 34 4.82 8.34 0.08
C SER A 34 5.26 7.68 1.39
N HIS A 35 6.28 6.82 1.31
CA HIS A 35 6.89 6.13 2.45
C HIS A 35 7.30 7.08 3.60
N LYS A 36 7.70 8.32 3.30
CA LYS A 36 8.04 9.34 4.32
C LYS A 36 6.85 9.65 5.25
N ARG A 37 5.62 9.59 4.72
CA ARG A 37 4.39 9.80 5.50
C ARG A 37 3.93 8.55 6.22
N THR A 38 4.05 7.37 5.60
CA THR A 38 3.57 6.10 6.17
C THR A 38 4.57 5.46 7.13
N GLY A 39 5.86 5.79 7.05
CA GLY A 39 6.92 5.17 7.85
C GLY A 39 7.34 3.77 7.39
N VAL A 40 6.85 3.34 6.22
CA VAL A 40 7.17 2.03 5.64
C VAL A 40 8.60 2.04 5.11
N THR A 41 9.33 0.94 5.28
CA THR A 41 10.69 0.80 4.73
C THR A 41 10.67 0.84 3.20
N ALA A 42 11.79 1.24 2.59
CA ALA A 42 11.89 1.29 1.12
C ALA A 42 11.61 -0.07 0.45
N LYS A 43 11.97 -1.18 1.11
CA LYS A 43 11.69 -2.54 0.63
C LYS A 43 10.17 -2.80 0.57
N ASN A 44 9.48 -2.58 1.68
CA ASN A 44 8.05 -2.82 1.78
C ASN A 44 7.25 -1.84 0.91
N GLN A 45 7.71 -0.59 0.75
CA GLN A 45 7.10 0.37 -0.16
C GLN A 45 7.11 -0.12 -1.62
N ARG A 46 8.20 -0.74 -2.09
CA ARG A 46 8.28 -1.30 -3.46
C ARG A 46 7.29 -2.44 -3.66
N ALA A 47 7.22 -3.37 -2.70
CA ALA A 47 6.28 -4.48 -2.73
C ALA A 47 4.81 -3.99 -2.69
N LEU A 48 4.51 -3.07 -1.77
CA LEU A 48 3.22 -2.41 -1.64
C LEU A 48 2.79 -1.69 -2.91
N THR A 49 3.72 -0.96 -3.55
CA THR A 49 3.43 -0.24 -4.80
C THR A 49 3.08 -1.22 -5.93
N SER A 50 3.77 -2.36 -6.01
CA SER A 50 3.45 -3.42 -6.97
C SER A 50 2.06 -4.01 -6.71
N ALA A 51 1.76 -4.37 -5.45
CA ALA A 51 0.47 -4.90 -5.05
C ALA A 51 -0.69 -3.93 -5.37
N ILE A 52 -0.54 -2.63 -5.06
CA ILE A 52 -1.55 -1.62 -5.38
C ILE A 52 -1.75 -1.49 -6.89
N LYS A 53 -0.68 -1.52 -7.69
CA LYS A 53 -0.77 -1.45 -9.15
C LYS A 53 -1.51 -2.66 -9.73
N HIS A 54 -1.24 -3.87 -9.24
CA HIS A 54 -1.98 -5.07 -9.63
C HIS A 54 -3.45 -4.99 -9.24
N ALA A 55 -3.75 -4.58 -8.00
CA ALA A 55 -5.13 -4.40 -7.54
C ALA A 55 -5.91 -3.39 -8.40
N ARG A 56 -5.25 -2.31 -8.84
CA ARG A 56 -5.84 -1.33 -9.77
C ARG A 56 -6.11 -1.89 -11.16
N PHE A 57 -5.15 -2.63 -11.71
CA PHE A 57 -5.30 -3.26 -13.01
C PHE A 57 -6.48 -4.22 -13.06
N LEU A 58 -6.74 -4.93 -11.95
CA LEU A 58 -7.86 -5.86 -11.79
C LEU A 58 -9.18 -5.17 -11.39
N GLY A 59 -9.20 -3.84 -11.26
CA GLY A 59 -10.40 -3.09 -10.88
C GLY A 59 -10.78 -3.18 -9.39
N LEU A 60 -9.92 -3.73 -8.54
CA LEU A 60 -10.16 -3.84 -7.08
C LEU A 60 -9.90 -2.52 -6.34
N LEU A 61 -9.06 -1.66 -6.90
CA LEU A 61 -8.79 -0.31 -6.39
C LEU A 61 -8.89 0.73 -7.51
N PRO A 62 -9.38 1.94 -7.21
CA PRO A 62 -9.45 3.00 -8.21
C PRO A 62 -8.06 3.59 -8.52
N PHE A 63 -7.88 4.05 -9.75
CA PHE A 63 -6.73 4.88 -10.15
C PHE A 63 -6.88 6.33 -9.65
N VAL A 64 -8.11 6.84 -9.71
CA VAL A 64 -8.51 8.18 -9.27
C VAL A 64 -9.91 8.06 -8.64
N VAL A 65 -10.09 8.67 -7.48
CA VAL A 65 -11.42 8.82 -6.86
C VAL A 65 -11.89 10.25 -7.14
N LYS A 66 -13.12 10.39 -7.66
CA LYS A 66 -13.79 11.68 -7.84
C LYS A 66 -14.53 12.07 -6.58
#